data_AF-A0A2E2YRP1-F1
#
_entry.id   AF-A0A2E2YRP1-F1
#
_cell.length_a   1.000
_cell.length_b   1.000
_cell.length_c   1.000
_cell.angle_alpha   90.00
_cell.angle_beta   90.00
_cell.angle_gamma   90.00
#
_symmetry.space_group_name_H-M   'P 1'
#
loop_
_entity.id
_entity.type
_entity.pdbx_description
1 polymer ?
#
loop_
_entity_poly.entity_id
_entity_poly.type
_entity_poly.pdbx_seq_one_letter_code
_entity_poly.pdbx_strand_id
1 'polypeptide(L)'
;MVNTASGFVYYVSLKGVTGASHLQSEAIRAKVVAVKSMTNLPVMVGFGIKDPEMASQVAAFADGVVIGSALVDTMARLDNRVEEIPDALRVQAQSIRTALDQSSTG
;
A
#
# COMPACT_ATOMS: atom_id res chain seq x y z
N MET A 1 -10.29 10.46 21.05
CA MET A 1 -9.10 11.14 20.51
C MET A 1 -7.93 10.18 20.54
N VAL A 2 -7.25 9.99 19.40
CA VAL A 2 -6.11 9.09 19.24
C VAL A 2 -4.86 9.77 19.81
N ASN A 3 -4.74 9.90 21.15
CA ASN A 3 -3.64 10.63 21.81
C ASN A 3 -2.50 9.70 22.29
N THR A 4 -2.52 8.42 21.91
CA THR A 4 -1.54 7.40 22.38
C THR A 4 -0.80 6.73 21.23
N ALA A 5 -1.07 7.11 19.98
CA ALA A 5 -0.37 6.58 18.82
C ALA A 5 0.71 7.56 18.35
N SER A 6 1.86 7.04 17.93
CA SER A 6 2.97 7.76 17.30
C SER A 6 3.36 7.05 16.01
N GLY A 7 4.07 7.74 15.11
CA GLY A 7 4.40 7.21 13.78
C GLY A 7 3.25 7.41 12.80
N PHE A 8 2.47 6.36 12.52
CA PHE A 8 1.38 6.37 11.54
C PHE A 8 0.23 5.45 11.95
N VAL A 9 -0.95 5.66 11.38
CA VAL A 9 -2.09 4.75 11.50
C VAL A 9 -2.05 3.74 10.35
N TYR A 10 -1.98 2.45 10.68
CA TYR A 10 -2.03 1.36 9.71
C TYR A 10 -3.48 0.94 9.44
N TYR A 11 -4.04 1.34 8.31
CA TYR A 11 -5.38 0.97 7.90
C TYR A 11 -5.38 -0.34 7.09
N VAL A 12 -5.99 -1.38 7.66
CA VAL A 12 -6.19 -2.69 7.03
C VAL A 12 -7.65 -2.86 6.65
N SER A 13 -7.93 -3.03 5.36
CA SER A 13 -9.26 -3.40 4.89
C SER A 13 -9.39 -4.93 4.86
N LEU A 14 -10.10 -5.52 5.81
CA LEU A 14 -10.39 -6.97 5.87
C LEU A 14 -11.31 -7.48 4.74
N LYS A 15 -11.78 -6.60 3.84
CA LYS A 15 -12.81 -6.92 2.84
C LYS A 15 -12.31 -7.49 1.50
N GLY A 16 -11.05 -7.89 1.38
CA GLY A 16 -10.48 -8.24 0.08
C GLY A 16 -10.20 -9.73 -0.16
N VAL A 17 -11.21 -10.58 -0.05
CA VAL A 17 -11.15 -11.96 -0.57
C VAL A 17 -12.05 -12.22 -1.78
N THR A 18 -12.87 -11.28 -2.26
CA THR A 18 -13.77 -11.56 -3.41
C THR A 18 -14.06 -10.34 -4.30
N GLY A 19 -13.48 -10.34 -5.51
CA GLY A 19 -14.23 -10.17 -6.78
C GLY A 19 -14.74 -8.81 -7.25
N ALA A 20 -14.55 -7.68 -6.57
CA ALA A 20 -15.08 -6.38 -7.02
C ALA A 20 -14.08 -5.22 -6.83
N SER A 21 -13.14 -5.03 -7.76
CA SER A 21 -12.01 -4.10 -7.58
C SER A 21 -12.42 -2.62 -7.45
N HIS A 22 -13.38 -2.14 -8.25
CA HIS A 22 -13.73 -0.70 -8.24
C HIS A 22 -14.59 -0.25 -7.06
N LEU A 23 -15.62 -1.02 -6.71
CA LEU A 23 -16.50 -0.69 -5.57
C LEU A 23 -15.76 -0.75 -4.23
N GLN A 24 -14.69 -1.54 -4.15
CA GLN A 24 -13.85 -1.63 -2.96
C GLN A 24 -12.95 -0.41 -2.79
N SER A 25 -12.39 0.15 -3.88
CA SER A 25 -11.54 1.35 -3.80
C SER A 25 -12.29 2.57 -3.23
N GLU A 26 -13.53 2.81 -3.64
CA GLU A 26 -14.31 3.96 -3.13
C GLU A 26 -14.72 3.77 -1.66
N ALA A 27 -15.09 2.53 -1.27
CA ALA A 27 -15.40 2.22 0.13
C ALA A 27 -14.17 2.37 1.04
N ILE A 28 -12.99 1.96 0.57
CA ILE A 28 -11.72 2.16 1.26
C ILE A 28 -11.41 3.65 1.37
N ARG A 29 -11.55 4.41 0.28
CA ARG A 29 -11.36 5.86 0.25
C ARG A 29 -12.20 6.56 1.31
N ALA A 30 -13.51 6.29 1.36
CA ALA A 30 -14.41 6.90 2.33
C ALA A 30 -13.99 6.62 3.78
N LYS A 31 -13.50 5.41 4.07
CA LYS A 31 -13.01 5.04 5.40
C LYS A 31 -11.68 5.71 5.74
N VAL A 32 -10.74 5.76 4.80
CA VAL A 32 -9.46 6.45 4.99
C VAL A 32 -9.69 7.93 5.27
N VAL A 33 -10.55 8.61 4.50
CA VAL A 33 -10.90 10.01 4.72
C VAL A 33 -11.52 10.22 6.12
N ALA A 34 -12.43 9.34 6.54
CA ALA A 34 -13.02 9.41 7.87
C ALA A 34 -11.95 9.25 8.98
N VAL A 35 -11.04 8.29 8.85
CA VAL A 35 -9.95 8.10 9.82
C VAL A 35 -9.01 9.31 9.86
N LYS A 36 -8.63 9.85 8.69
CA LYS A 36 -7.82 11.07 8.59
C LYS A 36 -8.48 12.26 9.29
N SER A 37 -9.80 12.38 9.29
CA SER A 37 -10.51 13.44 10.02
C SER A 37 -10.44 13.30 11.56
N MET A 38 -10.02 12.14 12.07
CA MET A 38 -9.99 11.82 13.50
C MET A 38 -8.58 11.83 14.11
N THR A 39 -7.53 12.06 13.30
CA THR A 39 -6.13 11.97 13.73
C THR A 39 -5.23 12.89 12.91
N ASN A 40 -4.16 13.40 13.53
CA ASN A 40 -3.10 14.14 12.82
C ASN A 40 -1.97 13.23 12.34
N LEU A 41 -2.03 11.94 12.64
CA LEU A 41 -1.03 10.97 12.19
C LEU A 41 -1.26 10.60 10.72
N PRO A 42 -0.20 10.39 9.92
CA PRO A 42 -0.33 9.85 8.57
C PRO A 42 -1.10 8.53 8.57
N VAL A 43 -2.02 8.35 7.62
CA VAL A 43 -2.78 7.11 7.45
C VAL A 43 -2.20 6.32 6.28
N MET A 44 -1.60 5.18 6.60
CA MET A 44 -1.00 4.24 5.65
C MET A 44 -1.98 3.12 5.34
N VAL A 45 -2.15 2.76 4.07
CA VAL A 45 -3.04 1.66 3.66
C VAL A 45 -2.22 0.43 3.30
N GLY A 46 -2.53 -0.71 3.91
CA GLY A 46 -1.78 -1.96 3.70
C GLY A 46 -2.69 -3.16 3.44
N PHE A 47 -3.24 -3.26 2.23
CA PHE A 47 -4.00 -4.44 1.83
C PHE A 47 -4.05 -4.62 0.30
N GLY A 48 -3.62 -5.79 -0.19
CA GLY A 48 -3.84 -6.23 -1.58
C GLY A 48 -3.03 -5.50 -2.67
N ILE A 49 -2.15 -4.57 -2.28
CA ILE A 49 -1.34 -3.78 -3.20
C ILE A 49 -0.24 -4.67 -3.78
N LYS A 50 -0.34 -4.95 -5.08
CA LYS A 50 0.52 -5.92 -5.79
C LYS A 50 1.33 -5.32 -6.92
N ASP A 51 0.94 -4.14 -7.40
CA ASP A 51 1.54 -3.49 -8.55
C ASP A 51 1.66 -1.96 -8.33
N PRO A 52 2.52 -1.28 -9.12
CA PRO A 52 2.71 0.17 -9.01
C PRO A 52 1.45 0.99 -9.29
N GLU A 53 0.58 0.52 -10.19
CA GLU A 53 -0.66 1.22 -10.55
C GLU A 53 -1.62 1.28 -9.36
N MET A 54 -1.84 0.14 -8.69
CA MET A 54 -2.65 0.07 -7.48
C MET A 54 -2.05 0.89 -6.35
N ALA A 55 -0.72 0.91 -6.22
CA ALA A 55 -0.03 1.76 -5.24
C ALA A 55 -0.34 3.25 -5.47
N SER A 56 -0.26 3.72 -6.72
CA SER A 56 -0.63 5.09 -7.10
C SER A 56 -2.10 5.41 -6.83
N GLN A 57 -3.01 4.50 -7.20
CA GLN A 57 -4.45 4.69 -6.98
C GLN A 57 -4.78 4.85 -5.49
N VAL A 58 -4.15 4.07 -4.62
CA VAL A 58 -4.35 4.14 -3.16
C VAL A 58 -3.70 5.38 -2.57
N ALA A 59 -2.49 5.74 -3.03
CA ALA A 59 -1.80 6.94 -2.59
C ALA A 59 -2.52 8.24 -2.96
N ALA A 60 -3.42 8.21 -3.95
CA ALA A 60 -4.26 9.37 -4.28
C ALA A 60 -5.22 9.80 -3.15
N PHE A 61 -5.49 8.92 -2.16
CA PHE A 61 -6.35 9.23 -1.02
C PHE A 61 -5.78 8.83 0.36
N ALA A 62 -4.65 8.12 0.40
CA ALA A 62 -3.91 7.77 1.61
C ALA A 62 -2.60 8.57 1.74
N ASP A 63 -2.01 8.65 2.93
CA ASP A 63 -0.71 9.31 3.11
C ASP A 63 0.46 8.39 2.71
N GLY A 64 0.18 7.12 2.44
CA GLY A 64 1.12 6.17 1.86
C GLY A 64 0.55 4.75 1.82
N VAL A 65 1.37 3.83 1.31
CA VAL A 65 1.02 2.44 1.07
C VAL A 65 2.01 1.49 1.72
N VAL A 66 1.54 0.32 2.13
CA VAL A 66 2.36 -0.75 2.69
C VAL A 66 2.18 -2.01 1.87
N ILE A 67 3.30 -2.58 1.43
CA ILE A 67 3.36 -3.70 0.49
C ILE A 67 4.17 -4.81 1.14
N GLY A 68 3.49 -5.89 1.51
CA GLY A 68 4.10 -7.06 2.16
C GLY A 68 4.03 -8.29 1.27
N SER A 69 2.82 -8.81 1.03
CA SER A 69 2.60 -10.06 0.30
C SER A 69 3.29 -10.08 -1.07
N ALA A 70 3.21 -9.00 -1.84
CA ALA A 70 3.82 -8.94 -3.16
C ALA A 70 5.37 -9.02 -3.14
N LEU A 71 6.01 -8.55 -2.06
CA LEU A 71 7.46 -8.69 -1.88
C LEU A 71 7.81 -10.12 -1.44
N VAL A 72 7.02 -10.70 -0.52
CA VAL A 72 7.18 -12.08 -0.08
C VAL A 72 6.97 -13.06 -1.24
N ASP A 73 5.99 -12.82 -2.10
CA ASP A 73 5.75 -13.63 -3.29
C ASP A 73 6.93 -13.56 -4.27
N THR A 74 7.62 -12.42 -4.37
CA THR A 74 8.85 -12.30 -5.16
C THR A 74 9.98 -13.13 -4.58
N MET A 75 10.16 -13.11 -3.25
CA MET A 75 11.14 -13.97 -2.58
C MET A 75 10.81 -15.45 -2.77
N ALA A 76 9.53 -15.83 -2.65
CA ALA A 76 9.08 -17.21 -2.80
C ALA A 76 9.31 -17.76 -4.22
N ARG A 77 9.19 -16.93 -5.26
CA ARG A 77 9.48 -17.32 -6.65
C ARG A 77 10.98 -17.51 -6.96
N LEU A 78 11.85 -17.02 -6.07
CA LEU A 78 13.30 -17.08 -6.20
C LEU A 78 13.91 -17.95 -5.09
N ASP A 79 13.14 -18.87 -4.52
CA ASP A 79 13.58 -19.75 -3.43
C ASP A 79 14.82 -20.58 -3.79
N ASN A 80 15.02 -20.89 -5.07
CA ASN A 80 16.17 -21.59 -5.62
C ASN A 80 17.28 -20.68 -6.20
N ARG A 81 17.09 -19.36 -6.14
CA ARG A 81 17.99 -18.31 -6.69
C ARG A 81 18.09 -17.15 -5.69
N VAL A 82 18.43 -17.48 -4.45
CA VAL A 82 18.40 -16.57 -3.29
C VAL A 82 19.29 -15.35 -3.50
N GLU A 83 20.39 -15.51 -4.23
CA GLU A 83 21.32 -14.44 -4.62
C GLU A 83 20.67 -13.33 -5.46
N GLU A 84 19.57 -13.63 -6.17
CA GLU A 84 18.85 -12.65 -6.99
C GLU A 84 17.76 -11.89 -6.22
N ILE A 85 17.40 -12.35 -5.03
CA ILE A 85 16.33 -11.76 -4.21
C ILE A 85 16.58 -10.27 -3.93
N PRO A 86 17.78 -9.84 -3.47
CA PRO A 86 18.01 -8.43 -3.18
C PRO A 86 17.77 -7.51 -4.39
N ASP A 87 18.23 -7.91 -5.58
CA ASP A 87 18.03 -7.13 -6.80
C ASP A 87 16.58 -7.15 -7.27
N ALA A 88 15.91 -8.30 -7.21
CA ALA A 88 14.49 -8.39 -7.54
C ALA A 88 13.62 -7.50 -6.64
N LEU A 89 13.88 -7.51 -5.33
CA LEU A 89 13.19 -6.64 -4.37
C LEU A 89 13.52 -5.16 -4.60
N ARG A 90 14.79 -4.83 -4.93
CA ARG A 90 15.20 -3.47 -5.26
C ARG A 90 14.45 -2.95 -6.49
N VAL A 91 14.40 -3.73 -7.57
CA VAL A 91 13.69 -3.37 -8.81
C VAL A 91 12.19 -3.20 -8.53
N GLN A 92 11.59 -4.13 -7.79
CA GLN A 92 10.16 -4.05 -7.44
C GLN A 92 9.87 -2.79 -6.60
N ALA A 93 10.63 -2.55 -5.53
CA ALA A 93 10.47 -1.36 -4.69
C ALA A 93 10.68 -0.06 -5.47
N GLN A 94 11.67 -0.01 -6.37
CA GLN A 94 11.92 1.14 -7.24
C GLN A 94 10.74 1.43 -8.16
N SER A 95 10.17 0.41 -8.81
CA SER A 95 9.02 0.62 -9.70
C SER A 95 7.81 1.20 -8.97
N ILE A 96 7.54 0.73 -7.75
CA ILE A 96 6.48 1.27 -6.89
C ILE A 96 6.80 2.72 -6.52
N ARG A 97 8.04 3.00 -6.06
CA ARG A 97 8.46 4.34 -5.65
C ARG A 97 8.31 5.34 -6.79
N THR A 98 8.76 5.00 -7.99
CA THR A 98 8.63 5.82 -9.20
C THR A 98 7.17 6.14 -9.50
N ALA A 99 6.27 5.16 -9.42
CA ALA A 99 4.84 5.39 -9.66
C ALA A 99 4.24 6.37 -8.62
N LEU A 100 4.60 6.23 -7.35
CA LEU A 100 4.16 7.12 -6.27
C LEU A 100 4.69 8.56 -6.46
N ASP A 101 5.95 8.73 -6.87
CA ASP A 101 6.54 10.05 -7.13
C ASP A 101 5.84 10.76 -8.31
N GLN A 102 5.56 10.03 -9.39
CA GLN A 102 4.85 10.58 -10.56
C GLN A 102 3.41 11.00 -10.21
N SER A 103 2.77 10.31 -9.26
CA SER A 103 1.39 10.59 -8.83
C SER A 103 1.28 11.80 -7.88
N SER A 104 2.40 12.23 -7.30
CA SER A 104 2.46 13.36 -6.35
C SER A 104 2.68 14.72 -7.03
N THR A 105 2.87 14.74 -8.34
CA THR A 105 3.12 15.95 -9.15
C THR A 105 1.85 16.48 -9.85
N GLY A 106 0.66 16.00 -9.46
CA GLY A 106 -0.64 16.35 -10.05
C GLY A 106 -1.48 17.27 -9.19
#